data_AF-A0A1A9KEW0-F1
#
_entry.id   AF-A0A1A9KEW0-F1
#
_cell.length_a   1.000
_cell.length_b   1.000
_cell.length_c   1.000
_cell.angle_alpha   90.00
_cell.angle_beta   90.00
_cell.angle_gamma   90.00
#
_symmetry.space_group_name_H-M   'P 1'
#
loop_
_entity.id
_entity.type
_entity.pdbx_description
1 polymer ?
#
loop_
_entity_poly.entity_id
_entity_poly.type
_entity_poly.pdbx_seq_one_letter_code
_entity_poly.pdbx_strand_id
1 'polypeptide(L)' 'MHIASAVLPHPLKNTAPSELYDAAQSRQSALVNLLRLLAGAPDLGSPAEDVLDGAFCALEYLAADAERLYAAAEERGRA' A
#
# COMPACT_ATOMS: atom_id res chain seq x y z
N MET A 1 3.37 12.86 -14.57
CA MET A 1 4.08 11.56 -14.63
C MET A 1 3.11 10.48 -14.20
N HIS A 2 2.86 9.48 -15.04
CA HIS A 2 1.78 8.50 -14.89
C HIS A 2 2.31 7.25 -14.18
N ILE A 3 2.50 7.30 -12.86
CA ILE A 3 2.91 6.14 -12.06
C ILE A 3 1.65 5.36 -11.66
N ALA A 4 1.05 4.63 -12.59
CA ALA A 4 -0.15 3.84 -12.30
C ALA A 4 -0.18 2.46 -12.98
N SER A 5 0.96 1.92 -13.45
CA SER A 5 0.91 0.73 -14.32
C SER A 5 1.93 -0.38 -14.09
N ALA A 6 2.64 -0.42 -12.96
CA ALA A 6 3.54 -1.53 -12.64
C ALA A 6 3.74 -1.53 -11.11
N VAL A 7 3.57 -2.60 -10.33
CA VAL A 7 3.81 -4.03 -10.56
C VAL A 7 2.99 -4.79 -9.50
N LEU A 8 1.93 -5.49 -9.91
CA LEU A 8 1.61 -6.76 -9.24
C LEU A 8 2.46 -7.80 -9.98
N PRO A 9 3.52 -8.35 -9.36
CA PRO A 9 4.30 -9.37 -10.02
C PRO A 9 3.44 -10.64 -10.02
N HIS A 10 3.12 -11.11 -11.21
CA HIS A 10 2.31 -12.30 -11.55
C HIS A 10 0.80 -12.06 -11.66
N PRO A 11 0.14 -12.68 -12.67
CA PRO A 11 -1.30 -12.68 -12.73
C PRO A 11 -1.80 -13.39 -11.49
N LEU A 12 -2.50 -12.67 -10.61
CA LEU A 12 -3.25 -13.21 -9.47
C LEU A 12 -4.38 -14.16 -9.91
N LYS A 13 -4.31 -14.77 -11.10
CA LYS A 13 -5.33 -15.64 -11.66
C LYS A 13 -5.58 -16.89 -10.83
N ASN A 14 -4.70 -17.24 -9.88
CA ASN A 14 -4.85 -18.42 -9.02
C ASN A 14 -4.59 -18.17 -7.53
N THR A 15 -4.63 -16.91 -7.09
CA THR A 15 -4.39 -16.54 -5.69
C THR A 15 -5.66 -16.77 -4.87
N ALA A 16 -5.55 -17.51 -3.77
CA ALA A 16 -6.67 -17.77 -2.88
C ALA A 16 -7.15 -16.47 -2.21
N PRO A 17 -8.45 -16.32 -1.88
CA PRO A 17 -8.94 -15.15 -1.16
C PRO A 17 -8.15 -14.82 0.12
N SER A 18 -7.71 -15.85 0.87
CA SER A 18 -6.88 -15.68 2.06
C SER A 18 -5.53 -15.03 1.77
N GLU A 19 -4.86 -15.42 0.68
CA GLU A 19 -3.57 -14.83 0.29
C GLU A 19 -3.72 -13.37 -0.13
N LEU A 20 -4.86 -13.00 -0.73
CA LEU A 20 -5.19 -11.61 -1.04
C LEU A 20 -5.43 -10.78 0.23
N TYR A 21 -6.12 -11.35 1.22
CA TYR A 21 -6.28 -10.72 2.54
C TYR A 21 -4.95 -10.53 3.25
N ASP A 22 -4.08 -11.54 3.26
CA ASP A 22 -2.74 -11.45 3.87
C ASP A 22 -1.90 -10.37 3.19
N ALA A 23 -1.95 -10.29 1.86
CA ALA A 23 -1.29 -9.25 1.09
C ALA A 23 -1.83 -7.86 1.43
N ALA A 24 -3.15 -7.69 1.51
CA ALA A 24 -3.80 -6.44 1.87
C ALA A 24 -3.40 -5.97 3.28
N GLN A 25 -3.44 -6.88 4.26
CA GLN A 25 -3.01 -6.61 5.62
C GLN A 25 -1.52 -6.22 5.69
N SER A 26 -0.68 -6.86 4.87
CA SER A 26 0.73 -6.49 4.76
C SER A 26 0.91 -5.04 4.26
N ARG A 27 0.16 -4.61 3.25
CA ARG A 27 0.20 -3.21 2.75
C ARG A 27 -0.30 -2.23 3.79
N GLN A 28 -1.39 -2.55 4.45
CA GLN A 28 -1.94 -1.71 5.53
C GLN A 28 -0.97 -1.59 6.70
N SER A 29 -0.28 -2.69 7.07
CA SER A 29 0.73 -2.67 8.12
C SER A 29 1.94 -1.82 7.73
N ALA A 30 2.40 -1.91 6.48
CA ALA A 30 3.47 -1.07 5.97
C ALA A 30 3.09 0.42 6.01
N LEU A 31 1.85 0.76 5.62
CA LEU A 31 1.31 2.11 5.71
C LEU A 31 1.35 2.63 7.15
N VAL A 32 0.83 1.86 8.11
CA VAL A 32 0.83 2.25 9.53
C VAL A 32 2.24 2.42 10.06
N ASN A 33 3.18 1.55 9.66
CA ASN A 33 4.58 1.67 10.06
C ASN A 33 5.23 2.95 9.50
N LEU A 34 4.92 3.33 8.26
CA LEU A 34 5.42 4.57 7.67
C LEU A 34 4.83 5.81 8.39
N LEU A 35 3.53 5.79 8.72
CA LEU A 35 2.91 6.85 9.53
C LEU A 35 3.56 6.96 10.92
N ARG A 36 3.83 5.82 11.58
CA ARG A 36 4.51 5.79 12.88
C ARG A 36 5.95 6.31 12.78
N LEU A 37 6.65 6.01 11.69
CA LEU A 37 8.00 6.54 11.45
C LEU A 37 7.97 8.06 11.34
N LEU A 38 7.05 8.61 10.53
CA LEU A 38 6.88 10.04 10.35
C LEU A 38 6.44 10.76 11.64
N ALA A 39 5.48 10.18 12.37
CA ALA A 39 4.97 10.76 13.61
C ALA A 39 5.91 10.55 14.81
N GLY A 40 6.77 9.54 14.77
CA GLY A 40 7.70 9.20 15.84
C GLY A 40 8.98 10.03 15.84
N ALA A 41 9.24 10.78 14.77
CA ALA A 41 10.35 11.71 14.71
C ALA A 41 9.98 13.02 15.42
N PRO A 42 10.65 13.38 16.54
CA PRO A 42 10.37 14.64 17.25
C PRO A 42 10.72 15.87 16.40
N ASP A 43 11.66 15.71 15.47
CA ASP A 43 12.02 16.67 14.45
C ASP A 43 12.44 15.87 13.19
N LEU A 44 11.74 16.09 12.08
CA LEU A 44 12.11 15.53 10.78
C LEU A 44 13.21 16.36 10.09
N GLY A 45 13.62 17.47 10.71
CA GLY A 45 14.48 18.49 10.15
C GLY A 45 13.71 19.40 9.18
N SER A 46 14.33 19.70 8.04
CA SER A 46 13.68 20.35 6.91
C SER A 46 13.84 19.46 5.67
N PRO A 47 13.07 18.35 5.59
CA PRO A 47 13.07 17.54 4.39
C PRO A 47 12.64 18.41 3.20
N ALA A 48 13.29 18.20 2.06
CA ALA A 48 12.90 18.88 0.84
C ALA A 48 11.47 18.46 0.44
N GLU A 49 10.77 19.36 -0.26
CA GLU A 49 9.36 19.17 -0.65
C GLU A 49 9.16 17.85 -1.42
N ASP A 50 10.07 17.51 -2.32
CA ASP A 50 10.06 16.28 -3.11
C ASP A 50 10.18 15.01 -2.26
N VAL A 51 10.87 15.07 -1.12
CA VAL A 51 11.01 13.96 -0.17
C VAL A 51 9.70 13.74 0.58
N LEU A 52 9.04 14.82 1.02
CA LEU A 52 7.73 14.74 1.68
C LEU A 52 6.64 14.26 0.72
N ASP A 53 6.62 14.81 -0.50
CA ASP A 53 5.72 14.38 -1.55
C ASP A 53 5.91 12.89 -1.87
N GLY A 54 7.16 12.42 -1.97
CA GLY A 54 7.46 11.00 -2.16
C GLY A 54 6.92 10.12 -1.02
N ALA A 55 7.05 10.57 0.23
CA ALA A 55 6.51 9.86 1.38
C ALA A 55 4.98 9.80 1.36
N PHE A 56 4.30 10.89 1.00
CA PHE A 56 2.85 10.92 0.86
C PHE A 56 2.36 10.06 -0.30
N CYS A 57 3.01 10.12 -1.46
CA CYS A 57 2.72 9.22 -2.59
C CYS A 57 2.87 7.75 -2.19
N ALA A 58 3.87 7.40 -1.37
CA ALA A 58 4.03 6.04 -0.87
C ALA A 58 2.87 5.62 0.06
N LEU A 59 2.40 6.52 0.93
CA LEU A 59 1.24 6.26 1.79
C LEU A 59 -0.04 6.07 0.96
N GLU A 60 -0.29 6.93 -0.02
CA GLU A 60 -1.43 6.83 -0.94
C GLU A 60 -1.39 5.52 -1.75
N TYR A 61 -0.21 5.15 -2.24
CA TYR A 61 -0.02 3.90 -2.96
C TYR A 61 -0.35 2.69 -2.09
N LEU A 62 0.17 2.63 -0.87
CA LEU A 62 -0.07 1.51 0.05
C LEU A 62 -1.55 1.41 0.44
N ALA A 63 -2.24 2.54 0.63
CA ALA A 63 -3.67 2.57 0.90
C ALA A 63 -4.48 2.01 -0.27
N ALA A 64 -4.23 2.54 -1.48
CA ALA A 64 -4.94 2.13 -2.69
C ALA A 64 -4.68 0.67 -3.06
N ASP A 65 -3.45 0.17 -2.87
CA ASP A 65 -3.11 -1.23 -3.13
C ASP A 65 -3.79 -2.16 -2.11
N ALA A 66 -3.81 -1.80 -0.82
CA ALA A 66 -4.54 -2.57 0.20
C ALA A 66 -6.04 -2.65 -0.09
N GLU A 67 -6.67 -1.52 -0.45
CA GLU A 67 -8.09 -1.47 -0.81
C GLU A 67 -8.41 -2.39 -2.00
N ARG A 68 -7.60 -2.34 -3.06
CA ARG A 68 -7.77 -3.20 -4.23
C ARG A 68 -7.64 -4.68 -3.89
N LEU A 69 -6.69 -5.04 -3.02
CA LEU A 69 -6.47 -6.41 -2.58
C LEU A 69 -7.64 -6.93 -1.74
N TYR A 70 -8.18 -6.11 -0.82
CA TYR A 70 -9.38 -6.45 -0.07
C TYR A 70 -10.59 -6.64 -0.99
N ALA A 71 -10.83 -5.71 -1.92
CA ALA A 71 -11.94 -5.81 -2.87
C ALA A 71 -11.83 -7.08 -3.74
N ALA A 72 -10.63 -7.40 -4.24
CA ALA A 72 -10.39 -8.61 -5.01
C ALA A 72 -10.58 -9.88 -4.18
N ALA A 73 -10.19 -9.87 -2.89
CA ALA A 73 -10.43 -10.99 -1.99
C ALA A 73 -11.93 -11.22 -1.74
N GLU A 74 -12.69 -10.15 -1.53
CA GLU A 74 -14.15 -10.20 -1.35
C GLU A 74 -14.87 -10.72 -2.59
N GLU A 75 -14.56 -10.17 -3.77
CA GLU A 75 -15.18 -10.59 -5.02
C GLU A 75 -14.96 -12.08 -5.27
N ARG A 76 -13.75 -12.56 -4.97
CA ARG A 76 -13.35 -13.95 -5.18
C ARG A 76 -13.87 -14.92 -4.12
N GLY A 77 -14.10 -14.45 -2.90
CA GLY A 77 -14.74 -15.25 -1.84
C GLY A 77 -16.26 -15.41 -2.04
N ARG A 78 -16.87 -14.57 -2.89
CA ARG A 78 -18.30 -14.65 -3.25
C ARG A 78 -18.57 -15.48 -4.52
N ALA A 79 -17.54 -15.79 -5.31
CA ALA A 79 -17.60 -16.59 -6.53
C ALA A 79 -17.52 -18.10 -6.23
#